data_AF-A0A3B4WDF4-F1
#
_entry.id   AF-A0A3B4WDF4-F1
#
_cell.length_a   1.000
_cell.length_b   1.000
_cell.length_c   1.000
_cell.angle_alpha   90.00
_cell.angle_beta   90.00
_cell.angle_gamma   90.00
#
_symmetry.space_group_name_H-M   'P 1'
#
loop_
_entity.id
_entity.type
_entity.pdbx_description
1 polymer ?
#
loop_
_entity_poly.entity_id
_entity_poly.type
_entity_poly.pdbx_seq_one_letter_code
_entity_poly.pdbx_strand_id
1 'polypeptide(L)'
;MFVISASLSSHTVEFSISCITEPRPRRLCVCCSSLQAALLHDTVEDTDTTPAELEAKFGPTVARIVEEVTDEKSLPKQERKRLQVEHAPHCSRQAKLVKLADKLYNLRDLNRCTPVGWTAQ
;
A
#
# COMPACT_ATOMS: atom_id res chain seq x y z
N MET A 1 24.36 -3.52 -0.91
CA MET A 1 23.76 -4.38 0.13
C MET A 1 22.29 -4.00 0.18
N PHE A 2 21.42 -4.83 -0.40
CA PHE A 2 19.98 -4.55 -0.44
C PHE A 2 19.45 -4.64 0.98
N VAL A 3 19.39 -3.50 1.64
CA VAL A 3 18.60 -3.41 2.86
C VAL A 3 17.17 -3.41 2.35
N ILE A 4 16.58 -4.61 2.25
CA ILE A 4 15.19 -4.75 2.66
C ILE A 4 15.21 -4.42 4.16
N SER A 5 15.46 -3.15 4.49
CA SER A 5 14.83 -2.52 5.62
C SER A 5 13.40 -2.44 5.16
N ALA A 6 12.74 -3.59 5.13
CA ALA A 6 11.32 -3.65 5.32
C ALA A 6 11.15 -2.73 6.52
N SER A 7 10.61 -1.56 6.26
CA SER A 7 9.86 -0.89 7.28
C SER A 7 8.79 -1.93 7.62
N LEU A 8 9.14 -2.84 8.54
CA LEU A 8 8.26 -3.64 9.37
C LEU A 8 7.57 -2.64 10.30
N SER A 9 7.04 -1.56 9.71
CA SER A 9 6.05 -0.74 10.33
C SER A 9 4.88 -1.70 10.53
N SER A 10 4.38 -1.78 11.75
CA SER A 10 3.30 -2.70 12.14
C SER A 10 2.14 -2.74 11.13
N HIS A 11 1.94 -1.65 10.39
CA HIS A 11 1.17 -1.50 9.14
C HIS A 11 1.23 -2.72 8.20
N THR A 12 2.41 -3.12 7.76
CA THR A 12 2.60 -4.06 6.65
C THR A 12 2.31 -5.51 7.05
N VAL A 13 2.54 -5.83 8.33
CA VAL A 13 2.30 -7.16 8.91
C VAL A 13 0.82 -7.35 9.24
N GLU A 14 0.16 -6.34 9.84
CA GLU A 14 -1.29 -6.39 10.08
C GLU A 14 -2.10 -6.38 8.77
N PHE A 15 -1.63 -5.71 7.72
CA PHE A 15 -2.21 -5.77 6.38
C PHE A 15 -2.24 -7.21 5.85
N SER A 16 -1.10 -7.89 5.92
CA SER A 16 -0.96 -9.27 5.44
C SER A 16 -1.87 -10.20 6.25
N ILE A 17 -1.98 -9.98 7.56
CA ILE A 17 -2.87 -10.76 8.44
C ILE A 17 -4.34 -10.44 8.14
N SER A 18 -4.77 -9.18 8.07
CA SER A 18 -6.18 -8.81 7.86
C SER A 18 -6.74 -9.30 6.52
N CYS A 19 -5.92 -9.35 5.46
CA CYS A 19 -6.31 -9.91 4.17
C CYS A 19 -6.41 -11.46 4.19
N ILE A 20 -5.73 -12.13 5.12
CA ILE A 20 -5.72 -13.60 5.28
C ILE A 20 -6.74 -14.06 6.33
N THR A 21 -7.01 -13.28 7.38
CA THR A 21 -7.76 -13.72 8.56
C THR A 21 -9.21 -13.24 8.62
N GLU A 22 -9.67 -12.32 7.78
CA GLU A 22 -11.10 -11.93 7.79
C GLU A 22 -11.97 -12.96 7.04
N PRO A 23 -12.92 -13.63 7.74
CA PRO A 23 -13.86 -14.55 7.11
C PRO A 23 -14.95 -13.74 6.39
N ARG A 24 -14.67 -13.28 5.17
CA ARG A 24 -15.68 -12.62 4.32
C ARG A 24 -16.43 -13.67 3.47
N PRO A 25 -17.76 -13.54 3.28
CA PRO A 25 -18.59 -14.52 2.56
C PRO A 25 -18.34 -14.59 1.03
N ARG A 26 -17.41 -13.78 0.48
CA ARG A 26 -16.98 -13.85 -0.92
C ARG A 26 -15.46 -13.95 -0.95
N ARG A 27 -14.91 -15.09 -1.39
CA ARG A 27 -13.47 -15.31 -1.51
C ARG A 27 -12.83 -14.23 -2.39
N LEU A 28 -12.18 -13.25 -1.77
CA LEU A 28 -11.13 -12.50 -2.43
C LEU A 28 -9.94 -13.45 -2.53
N CYS A 29 -9.70 -14.01 -3.72
CA CYS A 29 -8.44 -14.70 -3.99
C CYS A 29 -7.31 -13.68 -3.90
N VAL A 30 -6.58 -13.69 -2.78
CA VAL A 30 -5.34 -12.93 -2.60
C VAL A 30 -4.22 -13.78 -3.18
N CYS A 31 -3.70 -13.38 -4.34
CA CYS A 31 -2.56 -14.02 -4.97
C CYS A 31 -1.25 -13.53 -4.33
N CYS A 32 -0.19 -14.34 -4.38
CA CYS A 32 1.07 -13.99 -3.70
C CYS A 32 1.68 -12.68 -4.22
N SER A 33 1.38 -12.28 -5.46
CA SER A 33 1.80 -11.00 -6.04
C SER A 33 1.17 -9.79 -5.35
N SER A 34 -0.08 -9.90 -4.91
CA SER A 34 -0.76 -8.81 -4.18
C SER A 34 -0.24 -8.65 -2.77
N LEU A 35 0.15 -9.75 -2.11
CA LEU A 35 0.82 -9.69 -0.80
C LEU A 35 2.21 -9.08 -0.91
N GLN A 36 2.98 -9.48 -1.92
CA GLN A 36 4.30 -8.88 -2.18
C GLN A 36 4.20 -7.38 -2.51
N ALA A 37 3.25 -6.98 -3.35
CA ALA A 37 3.05 -5.58 -3.66
C ALA A 37 2.62 -4.76 -2.43
N ALA A 38 1.79 -5.31 -1.56
CA ALA A 38 1.45 -4.65 -0.29
C ALA A 38 2.66 -4.49 0.63
N LEU A 39 3.56 -5.48 0.65
CA LEU A 39 4.81 -5.38 1.41
C LEU A 39 5.75 -4.29 0.89
N LEU A 40 5.64 -3.94 -0.39
CA LEU A 40 6.55 -3.06 -1.11
C LEU A 40 5.92 -1.71 -1.48
N HIS A 41 4.66 -1.46 -1.14
CA HIS A 41 3.93 -0.30 -1.65
C HIS A 41 4.59 1.04 -1.27
N ASP A 42 5.16 1.12 -0.06
CA ASP A 42 5.86 2.31 0.42
C ASP A 42 7.35 2.34 0.02
N THR A 43 7.93 1.26 -0.50
CA THR A 43 9.39 1.22 -0.72
C THR A 43 9.82 2.18 -1.83
N VAL A 44 9.03 2.33 -2.89
CA VAL A 44 9.32 3.29 -3.97
C VAL A 44 9.11 4.73 -3.47
N GLU A 45 8.23 4.91 -2.50
CA GLU A 45 7.91 6.22 -1.95
C GLU A 45 8.95 6.70 -0.93
N ASP A 46 9.38 5.82 -0.02
CA ASP A 46 10.19 6.18 1.15
C ASP A 46 11.68 5.90 0.97
N THR A 47 12.09 5.29 -0.14
CA THR A 47 13.49 4.96 -0.42
C THR A 47 13.86 5.27 -1.86
N ASP A 48 15.15 5.20 -2.20
CA ASP A 48 15.65 5.39 -3.57
C ASP A 48 15.39 4.17 -4.50
N THR A 49 14.48 3.26 -4.11
CA THR A 49 14.17 2.05 -4.89
C THR A 49 13.45 2.41 -6.19
N THR A 50 13.93 1.90 -7.32
CA THR A 50 13.31 2.16 -8.63
C THR A 50 12.35 1.05 -9.05
N PRO A 51 11.31 1.34 -9.88
CA PRO A 51 10.44 0.31 -10.44
C PRO A 51 11.18 -0.78 -11.21
N ALA A 52 12.28 -0.42 -11.89
CA ALA A 52 13.13 -1.38 -12.62
C ALA A 52 13.83 -2.38 -11.68
N GLU A 53 14.26 -1.93 -10.49
CA GLU A 53 14.82 -2.83 -9.47
C GLU A 53 13.76 -3.78 -8.91
N LEU A 54 12.52 -3.30 -8.74
CA LEU A 54 11.41 -4.14 -8.33
C LEU A 54 11.08 -5.20 -9.38
N GLU A 55 11.06 -4.82 -10.66
CA GLU A 55 10.82 -5.74 -11.76
C GLU A 55 11.89 -6.83 -11.84
N ALA A 56 13.17 -6.46 -11.72
CA ALA A 56 14.28 -7.40 -11.76
C ALA A 56 14.25 -8.44 -10.60
N LYS A 57 13.62 -8.11 -9.47
CA LYS A 57 13.65 -8.93 -8.24
C LYS A 57 12.36 -9.69 -7.96
N PHE A 58 11.22 -9.03 -8.17
CA PHE A 58 9.90 -9.55 -7.83
C PHE A 58 9.05 -9.82 -9.08
N GLY A 59 9.56 -9.45 -10.26
CA GLY A 59 8.91 -9.64 -11.54
C GLY A 59 7.99 -8.48 -11.94
N PRO A 60 7.59 -8.45 -13.23
CA PRO A 60 6.82 -7.35 -13.81
C PRO A 60 5.45 -7.17 -13.18
N THR A 61 4.81 -8.27 -12.75
CA THR A 61 3.49 -8.22 -12.13
C THR A 61 3.50 -7.45 -10.81
N VAL A 62 4.50 -7.68 -9.95
CA VAL A 62 4.60 -7.00 -8.65
C VAL A 62 5.00 -5.55 -8.86
N ALA A 63 6.00 -5.28 -9.72
CA ALA A 63 6.44 -3.94 -10.04
C ALA A 63 5.28 -3.06 -10.55
N ARG A 64 4.46 -3.58 -11.47
CA ARG A 64 3.28 -2.86 -11.97
C ARG A 64 2.26 -2.56 -10.87
N ILE A 65 1.99 -3.50 -9.96
CA ILE A 65 1.04 -3.25 -8.87
C ILE A 65 1.59 -2.18 -7.94
N VAL A 66 2.89 -2.22 -7.61
CA VAL A 66 3.55 -1.21 -6.77
C VAL A 66 3.48 0.17 -7.44
N GLU A 67 3.80 0.25 -8.72
CA GLU A 67 3.70 1.49 -9.51
C GLU A 67 2.28 2.08 -9.51
N GLU A 68 1.24 1.26 -9.66
CA GLU A 68 -0.16 1.72 -9.59
C GLU A 68 -0.57 2.27 -8.22
N VAL A 69 0.14 1.88 -7.14
CA VAL A 69 -0.16 2.29 -5.77
C VAL A 69 0.76 3.39 -5.23
N THR A 70 1.87 3.67 -5.91
CA THR A 70 2.77 4.77 -5.57
C THR A 70 2.20 6.13 -5.99
N ASP A 71 2.21 7.08 -5.07
CA ASP A 71 1.81 8.47 -5.30
C ASP A 71 2.99 9.34 -5.79
N GLU A 72 2.68 10.33 -6.63
CA GLU A 72 3.65 11.36 -7.00
C GLU A 72 3.88 12.36 -5.86
N LYS A 73 4.98 12.17 -5.10
CA LYS A 73 5.37 13.06 -3.99
C LYS A 73 5.77 14.49 -4.41
N SER A 74 5.96 14.74 -5.71
CA SER A 74 6.21 16.08 -6.27
C SER A 74 5.01 17.02 -6.11
N LEU A 75 3.80 16.47 -5.98
CA LEU A 75 2.57 17.23 -5.94
C LEU A 75 2.17 17.66 -4.51
N PRO A 76 1.48 18.80 -4.35
CA PRO A 76 0.93 19.22 -3.07
C PRO A 76 0.01 18.16 -2.45
N LYS A 77 -0.01 18.06 -1.12
CA LYS A 77 -0.79 17.04 -0.38
C LYS A 77 -2.28 17.01 -0.74
N GLN A 78 -2.90 18.17 -1.00
CA GLN A 78 -4.30 18.25 -1.42
C GLN A 78 -4.50 17.65 -2.82
N GLU A 79 -3.59 17.95 -3.74
CA GLU A 79 -3.65 17.44 -5.11
C GLU A 79 -3.41 15.93 -5.15
N ARG A 80 -2.46 15.41 -4.36
CA ARG A 80 -2.26 13.96 -4.19
C ARG A 80 -3.54 13.26 -3.74
N LYS A 81 -4.22 13.81 -2.72
CA LYS A 81 -5.49 13.25 -2.23
C LYS A 81 -6.60 13.28 -3.28
N ARG A 82 -6.66 14.36 -4.09
CA ARG A 82 -7.61 14.48 -5.18
C ARG A 82 -7.35 13.42 -6.25
N LEU A 83 -6.11 13.29 -6.70
CA LEU A 83 -5.69 12.29 -7.69
C LEU A 83 -5.90 10.86 -7.20
N GLN A 84 -5.72 10.58 -5.90
CA GLN A 84 -6.05 9.27 -5.34
C GLN A 84 -7.53 8.91 -5.56
N VAL A 85 -8.45 9.87 -5.44
CA VAL A 85 -9.89 9.65 -5.67
C VAL A 85 -10.19 9.51 -7.16
N GLU A 86 -9.62 10.37 -8.00
CA GLU A 86 -9.83 10.35 -9.45
C GLU A 86 -9.24 9.10 -10.10
N HIS A 87 -8.07 8.62 -9.66
CA HIS A 87 -7.40 7.44 -10.22
C HIS A 87 -7.91 6.11 -9.65
N ALA A 88 -8.52 6.10 -8.45
CA ALA A 88 -9.06 4.89 -7.82
C ALA A 88 -9.90 3.99 -8.74
N PRO A 89 -10.87 4.50 -9.55
CA PRO A 89 -11.65 3.64 -10.46
C PRO A 89 -10.81 3.03 -11.59
N HIS A 90 -9.70 3.66 -11.99
CA HIS A 90 -8.85 3.22 -13.10
C HIS A 90 -7.79 2.19 -12.70
N CYS A 91 -7.48 2.07 -11.40
CA CYS A 91 -6.53 1.07 -10.91
C CYS A 91 -7.00 -0.37 -11.16
N SER A 92 -6.03 -1.28 -11.31
CA SER A 92 -6.29 -2.72 -11.40
C SER A 92 -6.96 -3.23 -10.12
N ARG A 93 -7.60 -4.41 -10.22
CA ARG A 93 -8.24 -5.04 -9.05
C ARG A 93 -7.22 -5.27 -7.92
N GLN A 94 -5.98 -5.63 -8.24
CA GLN A 94 -4.94 -5.89 -7.25
C GLN A 94 -4.48 -4.60 -6.56
N ALA A 95 -4.22 -3.54 -7.32
CA ALA A 95 -3.86 -2.23 -6.77
C ALA A 95 -4.99 -1.66 -5.90
N LYS A 96 -6.26 -1.83 -6.30
CA LYS A 96 -7.43 -1.45 -5.49
C LYS A 96 -7.44 -2.17 -4.14
N LEU A 97 -7.10 -3.47 -4.11
CA LEU A 97 -7.03 -4.22 -2.84
C LEU A 97 -5.95 -3.67 -1.92
N VAL A 98 -4.77 -3.35 -2.47
CA VAL A 98 -3.66 -2.75 -1.71
C VAL A 98 -4.06 -1.38 -1.16
N LYS A 99 -4.60 -0.49 -2.00
CA LYS A 99 -5.08 0.84 -1.56
C LYS A 99 -6.18 0.76 -0.51
N LEU A 100 -7.13 -0.17 -0.66
CA LEU A 100 -8.22 -0.33 0.31
C LEU A 100 -7.72 -0.80 1.67
N ALA A 101 -6.82 -1.77 1.69
CA ALA A 101 -6.33 -2.31 2.95
C ALA A 101 -5.30 -1.38 3.63
N ASP A 102 -4.53 -0.58 2.87
CA ASP A 102 -3.77 0.56 3.41
C ASP A 102 -4.70 1.56 4.12
N LYS A 103 -5.74 2.04 3.44
CA LYS A 103 -6.69 2.99 4.03
C LYS A 103 -7.46 2.40 5.22
N LEU A 104 -7.84 1.13 5.16
CA LEU A 104 -8.48 0.43 6.28
C LEU A 104 -7.58 0.37 7.51
N TYR A 105 -6.29 0.06 7.33
CA TYR A 105 -5.34 0.08 8.42
C TYR A 105 -5.20 1.51 8.98
N ASN A 106 -4.95 2.50 8.11
CA ASN A 106 -4.81 3.90 8.53
C ASN A 106 -6.00 4.36 9.39
N LEU A 107 -7.23 4.00 9.01
CA LEU A 107 -8.43 4.30 9.80
C LEU A 107 -8.49 3.53 11.13
N ARG A 108 -8.08 2.26 11.15
CA ARG A 108 -7.99 1.47 12.40
C ARG A 108 -6.94 2.05 13.35
N ASP A 109 -5.81 2.51 12.82
CA ASP A 109 -4.73 3.11 13.59
C ASP A 109 -5.17 4.43 14.21
N LEU A 110 -5.83 5.31 13.43
CA LEU A 110 -6.45 6.54 13.93
C LEU A 110 -7.47 6.29 15.06
N ASN A 111 -8.20 5.17 15.00
CA ASN A 111 -9.14 4.78 16.04
C ASN A 111 -8.46 4.20 17.29
N ARG A 112 -7.26 3.60 17.14
CA ARG A 112 -6.46 3.08 18.27
C ARG A 112 -5.71 4.19 18.99
N CYS A 113 -5.13 5.12 18.22
CA CYS A 113 -4.34 6.22 18.75
C CYS A 113 -4.46 7.44 17.84
N THR A 114 -4.88 8.57 18.39
CA THR A 114 -4.84 9.84 17.66
C THR A 114 -3.37 10.28 17.52
N PRO A 115 -2.87 10.52 16.30
CA PRO A 115 -1.49 10.92 16.10
C PRO A 115 -1.13 12.21 16.85
N VAL A 116 0.12 12.30 17.29
CA VAL A 116 0.63 13.48 18.01
C VAL A 116 0.44 14.74 17.15
N GLY A 117 -0.22 15.75 17.71
CA GLY A 117 -0.51 17.03 17.02
C GLY A 117 -1.85 17.07 16.27
N TRP A 118 -2.65 16.00 16.30
CA TRP A 118 -4.02 16.03 15.80
C TRP A 118 -4.99 16.34 16.93
N THR A 119 -5.90 17.30 16.72
CA THR A 119 -7.00 17.57 17.64
C THR A 119 -8.07 16.50 17.45
N ALA A 120 -8.39 15.74 18.50
CA ALA A 120 -9.62 14.96 18.52
C ALA A 120 -10.79 15.95 18.46
N GLN A 121 -11.50 15.99 17.33
CA GLN A 121 -12.78 16.70 17.25
C GLN A 121 -13.86 15.91 17.97
#